data_AF-A0A937BQJ1-F1
#
_entry.id   AF-A0A937BQJ1-F1
#
_cell.length_a   1.000
_cell.length_b   1.000
_cell.length_c   1.000
_cell.angle_alpha   90.00
_cell.angle_beta   90.00
_cell.angle_gamma   90.00
#
_symmetry.space_group_name_H-M   'P 1'
#
loop_
_entity.id
_entity.type
_entity.pdbx_description
1 polymer ?
#
loop_
_entity_poly.entity_id
_entity_poly.type
_entity_poly.pdbx_seq_one_letter_code
_entity_poly.pdbx_strand_id
1 'polypeptide(L)'
;MAVLNGLTLGGGLELALCADLILALPGAKLAFPETGIGIYPGLGGTQRSVARVGKGMAKYLIHTGRMLDATQAEEIGLADRVIDRDRLADLMDGREALPQRCDPELTTKWSSLAEFFGKHGVDELLAMDHAPNGLNLEEIVRIKKILSTKAPIALRLADRLIDEAKGPSSELAHLQTVFSSKDAMLGLTSIGKKVEFSGV
;
A
#
# COMPACT_ATOMS: atom_id res chain seq x y z
N MET A 1 3.30 -17.49 9.13
CA MET A 1 3.87 -17.21 7.79
C MET A 1 2.75 -17.10 6.77
N ALA A 2 2.85 -16.17 5.83
CA ALA A 2 2.00 -16.05 4.65
C ALA A 2 2.84 -16.30 3.37
N VAL A 3 2.26 -16.98 2.38
CA VAL A 3 2.88 -17.19 1.06
C VAL A 3 1.99 -16.60 0.00
N LEU A 4 2.51 -15.62 -0.74
CA LEU A 4 1.77 -14.84 -1.72
C LEU A 4 1.98 -15.46 -3.10
N ASN A 5 0.88 -15.87 -3.73
CA ASN A 5 0.88 -16.45 -5.07
C ASN A 5 -0.26 -15.84 -5.90
N GLY A 6 0.10 -15.01 -6.88
CA GLY A 6 -0.87 -14.28 -7.71
C GLY A 6 -1.35 -12.97 -7.07
N LEU A 7 -2.58 -12.58 -7.36
CA LEU A 7 -3.15 -11.30 -6.91
C LEU A 7 -3.39 -11.31 -5.39
N THR A 8 -2.63 -10.49 -4.68
CA THR A 8 -2.75 -10.27 -3.23
C THR A 8 -3.11 -8.81 -3.02
N LEU A 9 -4.40 -8.50 -3.11
CA LEU A 9 -4.91 -7.13 -3.12
C LEU A 9 -5.78 -6.86 -1.90
N GLY A 10 -5.69 -5.63 -1.40
CA GLY A 10 -6.52 -5.12 -0.32
C GLY A 10 -6.58 -6.06 0.88
N GLY A 11 -7.78 -6.51 1.27
CA GLY A 11 -7.95 -7.42 2.41
C GLY A 11 -7.06 -8.68 2.40
N GLY A 12 -6.70 -9.22 1.23
CA GLY A 12 -5.75 -10.33 1.14
C GLY A 12 -4.33 -9.93 1.52
N LEU A 13 -3.90 -8.72 1.15
CA LEU A 13 -2.62 -8.15 1.58
C LEU A 13 -2.65 -7.75 3.06
N GLU A 14 -3.76 -7.20 3.53
CA GLU A 14 -3.95 -6.87 4.95
C GLU A 14 -3.90 -8.12 5.85
N LEU A 15 -4.47 -9.24 5.38
CA LEU A 15 -4.35 -10.52 6.06
C LEU A 15 -2.90 -11.02 6.06
N ALA A 16 -2.18 -10.90 4.94
CA ALA A 16 -0.78 -11.28 4.86
C ALA A 16 0.10 -10.48 5.84
N LEU A 17 -0.20 -9.19 6.01
CA LEU A 17 0.49 -8.31 6.96
C LEU A 17 0.31 -8.69 8.44
N CYS A 18 -0.61 -9.59 8.77
CA CYS A 18 -0.72 -10.17 10.11
C CYS A 18 0.35 -11.24 10.39
N ALA A 19 1.04 -11.75 9.36
CA ALA A 19 2.07 -12.77 9.52
C ALA A 19 3.44 -12.16 9.86
N ASP A 20 4.22 -12.86 10.67
CA ASP A 20 5.60 -12.47 10.98
C ASP A 20 6.51 -12.54 9.75
N LEU A 21 6.27 -13.55 8.92
CA LEU A 21 7.01 -13.85 7.69
C LEU A 21 6.07 -13.87 6.48
N ILE A 22 6.41 -13.12 5.44
CA ILE A 22 5.70 -12.99 4.17
C ILE A 22 6.65 -13.39 3.05
N LEU A 23 6.38 -14.51 2.40
CA LEU A 23 7.12 -14.97 1.23
C LEU A 23 6.29 -14.71 -0.03
N ALA A 24 6.94 -14.38 -1.14
CA ALA A 24 6.27 -14.17 -2.41
C ALA A 24 6.78 -15.15 -3.48
N LEU A 25 5.87 -15.73 -4.26
CA LEU A 25 6.25 -16.42 -5.49
C LEU A 25 6.42 -15.39 -6.62
N PRO A 26 7.19 -15.68 -7.70
CA PRO A 26 7.46 -14.71 -8.77
C PRO A 26 6.20 -14.15 -9.46
N GLY A 27 5.10 -14.92 -9.44
CA GLY A 27 3.81 -14.49 -9.99
C GLY A 27 2.98 -13.59 -9.08
N ALA A 28 3.44 -13.28 -7.86
CA ALA A 28 2.70 -12.45 -6.91
C ALA A 28 2.60 -10.99 -7.38
N LYS A 29 1.42 -10.39 -7.16
CA LYS A 29 1.16 -8.98 -7.38
C LYS A 29 0.45 -8.40 -6.16
N LEU A 30 0.97 -7.32 -5.61
CA LEU A 30 0.53 -6.75 -4.33
C LEU A 30 0.05 -5.31 -4.53
N ALA A 31 -1.10 -4.93 -3.95
CA ALA A 31 -1.55 -3.54 -3.96
C ALA A 31 -2.61 -3.25 -2.88
N PHE A 32 -2.78 -1.97 -2.56
CA PHE A 32 -3.92 -1.41 -1.80
C PHE A 32 -4.83 -0.59 -2.73
N PRO A 33 -5.78 -1.22 -3.45
CA PRO A 33 -6.59 -0.52 -4.45
C PRO A 33 -7.72 0.35 -3.87
N GLU A 34 -7.95 0.28 -2.55
CA GLU A 34 -9.14 0.78 -1.84
C GLU A 34 -9.48 2.24 -2.15
N THR A 35 -8.48 3.11 -2.18
CA THR A 35 -8.66 4.55 -2.44
C THR A 35 -9.23 4.82 -3.83
N GLY A 36 -9.06 3.88 -4.77
CA GLY A 36 -9.65 3.92 -6.10
C GLY A 36 -11.10 3.43 -6.19
N ILE A 37 -11.64 2.84 -5.13
CA ILE A 37 -13.03 2.37 -5.03
C ILE A 37 -13.81 3.05 -3.91
N GLY A 38 -13.33 4.20 -3.42
CA GLY A 38 -14.08 5.02 -2.48
C GLY A 38 -13.87 4.69 -1.00
N ILE A 39 -12.97 3.76 -0.67
CA ILE A 39 -12.68 3.36 0.72
C ILE A 39 -11.17 3.38 1.02
N TYR A 40 -10.76 3.08 2.25
CA TYR A 40 -9.35 2.91 2.61
C TYR A 40 -9.12 1.49 3.16
N PRO A 41 -7.86 1.00 3.23
CA PRO A 41 -7.54 -0.30 3.85
C PRO A 41 -7.96 -0.32 5.33
N GLY A 42 -8.93 -1.14 5.68
CA GLY A 42 -9.60 -1.12 6.99
C GLY A 42 -9.48 -2.40 7.81
N LEU A 43 -8.64 -3.35 7.40
CA LEU A 43 -8.33 -4.59 8.13
C LEU A 43 -6.94 -4.55 8.77
N GLY A 44 -6.48 -3.35 9.13
CA GLY A 44 -5.18 -3.02 9.68
C GLY A 44 -4.16 -2.59 8.63
N GLY A 45 -4.54 -2.43 7.36
CA GLY A 45 -3.64 -2.07 6.28
C GLY A 45 -2.96 -0.73 6.46
N THR A 46 -3.65 0.29 6.98
CA THR A 46 -3.05 1.62 7.23
C THR A 46 -2.04 1.61 8.37
N GLN A 47 -2.07 0.58 9.23
CA GLN A 47 -1.27 0.51 10.45
C GLN A 47 -0.12 -0.50 10.30
N ARG A 48 -0.44 -1.72 9.84
CA ARG A 48 0.56 -2.79 9.67
C ARG A 48 1.52 -2.51 8.51
N SER A 49 1.07 -1.82 7.46
CA SER A 49 1.99 -1.40 6.39
C SER A 49 3.03 -0.40 6.90
N VAL A 50 2.68 0.50 7.81
CA VAL A 50 3.62 1.44 8.43
C VAL A 50 4.68 0.69 9.23
N ALA A 51 4.28 -0.28 10.04
CA ALA A 51 5.21 -1.14 10.78
C ALA A 51 6.07 -2.04 9.86
N ARG A 52 5.60 -2.29 8.63
CA ARG A 52 6.25 -3.18 7.68
C ARG A 52 7.29 -2.46 6.81
N VAL A 53 6.90 -1.36 6.17
CA VAL A 53 7.70 -0.66 5.15
C VAL A 53 8.03 0.79 5.52
N GLY A 54 7.62 1.23 6.70
CA GLY A 54 7.72 2.61 7.13
C GLY A 54 6.60 3.50 6.57
N LYS A 55 6.40 4.64 7.25
CA LYS A 55 5.32 5.60 6.98
C LYS A 55 5.27 6.08 5.53
N GLY A 56 6.41 6.49 4.99
CA GLY A 56 6.51 7.04 3.64
C GLY A 56 6.10 6.05 2.55
N MET A 57 6.63 4.83 2.63
CA MET A 57 6.24 3.78 1.69
C MET A 57 4.79 3.33 1.87
N ALA A 58 4.29 3.24 3.11
CA ALA A 58 2.89 2.94 3.37
C ALA A 58 1.95 3.97 2.70
N LYS A 59 2.23 5.27 2.88
CA LYS A 59 1.52 6.35 2.20
C LYS A 59 1.59 6.20 0.68
N TYR A 60 2.78 6.00 0.12
CA TYR A 60 2.93 5.80 -1.32
C TYR A 60 2.07 4.65 -1.86
N LEU A 61 2.11 3.48 -1.22
CA LEU A 61 1.37 2.29 -1.66
C LEU A 61 -0.15 2.51 -1.58
N ILE A 62 -0.64 3.04 -0.45
CA ILE A 62 -2.08 3.22 -0.19
C ILE A 62 -2.65 4.39 -0.99
N HIS A 63 -1.91 5.49 -1.10
CA HIS A 63 -2.38 6.67 -1.83
C HIS A 63 -2.46 6.40 -3.33
N THR A 64 -1.43 5.75 -3.89
CA THR A 64 -1.38 5.50 -5.33
C THR A 64 -2.18 4.26 -5.73
N GLY A 65 -2.35 3.30 -4.82
CA GLY A 65 -2.84 1.96 -5.12
C GLY A 65 -1.99 1.25 -6.17
N ARG A 66 -0.71 1.62 -6.28
CA ARG A 66 0.20 1.04 -7.27
C ARG A 66 0.39 -0.44 -6.97
N MET A 67 0.25 -1.25 -8.01
CA MET A 67 0.55 -2.67 -7.96
C MET A 67 2.06 -2.89 -8.08
N LEU A 68 2.60 -3.66 -7.14
CA LEU A 68 3.97 -4.14 -7.14
C LEU A 68 4.02 -5.59 -7.61
N ASP A 69 5.12 -5.96 -8.24
CA ASP A 69 5.49 -7.37 -8.41
C ASP A 69 6.23 -7.91 -7.18
N ALA A 70 6.49 -9.23 -7.17
CA ALA A 70 7.15 -9.91 -6.08
C ALA A 70 8.53 -9.31 -5.75
N THR A 71 9.33 -9.01 -6.77
CA THR A 71 10.68 -8.42 -6.60
C THR A 71 10.60 -7.04 -6.00
N GLN A 72 9.73 -6.16 -6.51
CA GLN A 72 9.52 -4.83 -5.93
C GLN A 72 9.00 -4.90 -4.50
N ALA A 73 8.15 -5.87 -4.18
CA ALA A 73 7.67 -6.08 -2.82
C ALA A 73 8.80 -6.50 -1.86
N GLU A 74 9.75 -7.34 -2.31
CA GLU A 74 10.96 -7.70 -1.57
C GLU A 74 11.91 -6.52 -1.40
N GLU A 75 12.16 -5.75 -2.48
CA GLU A 75 13.05 -4.57 -2.45
C GLU A 75 12.65 -3.54 -1.39
N ILE A 76 11.35 -3.38 -1.12
CA ILE A 76 10.83 -2.42 -0.14
C ILE A 76 10.50 -3.05 1.22
N GLY A 77 10.65 -4.36 1.38
CA GLY A 77 10.38 -5.09 2.63
C GLY A 77 8.90 -5.40 2.87
N LEU A 78 8.04 -5.20 1.87
CA LEU A 78 6.64 -5.59 1.95
C LEU A 78 6.51 -7.12 1.97
N ALA A 79 7.32 -7.81 1.17
CA ALA A 79 7.61 -9.24 1.30
C ALA A 79 9.03 -9.43 1.85
N ASP A 80 9.29 -10.47 2.64
CA ASP A 80 10.62 -10.76 3.18
C ASP A 80 11.54 -11.37 2.13
N ARG A 81 11.02 -12.32 1.36
CA ARG A 81 11.78 -13.00 0.31
C ARG A 81 10.91 -13.40 -0.87
N VAL A 82 11.48 -13.34 -2.07
CA VAL A 82 10.95 -14.05 -3.23
C VAL A 82 11.56 -15.45 -3.28
N ILE A 83 10.71 -16.47 -3.37
CA ILE A 83 11.11 -17.87 -3.46
C ILE A 83 10.40 -18.57 -4.62
N ASP A 84 10.97 -19.62 -5.17
CA ASP A 84 10.30 -20.47 -6.14
C ASP A 84 9.46 -21.58 -5.46
N ARG A 85 8.81 -22.41 -6.28
CA ARG A 85 7.94 -23.48 -5.79
C ARG A 85 8.72 -24.63 -5.15
N ASP A 86 9.93 -24.90 -5.63
CA ASP A 86 10.74 -26.01 -5.13
C ASP A 86 11.24 -25.67 -3.72
N ARG A 87 11.76 -24.45 -3.55
CA ARG A 87 12.13 -23.93 -2.23
C ARG A 87 10.94 -23.84 -1.28
N LEU A 88 9.76 -23.46 -1.78
CA LEU A 88 8.53 -23.50 -0.96
C LEU A 88 8.23 -24.93 -0.48
N ALA A 89 8.35 -25.93 -1.35
CA ALA A 89 8.15 -27.33 -0.97
C ALA A 89 9.17 -27.77 0.10
N ASP A 90 10.45 -27.42 -0.06
CA ASP A 90 11.49 -27.76 0.92
C ASP A 90 11.25 -27.08 2.28
N LEU A 91 10.76 -25.83 2.31
CA LEU A 91 10.35 -25.15 3.54
C LEU A 91 9.14 -25.83 4.21
N MET A 92 8.15 -26.28 3.43
CA MET A 92 6.95 -26.97 3.95
C MET A 92 7.24 -28.37 4.47
N ASP A 93 8.20 -29.06 3.85
CA ASP A 93 8.65 -30.37 4.26
C ASP A 93 9.68 -30.32 5.40
N GLY A 94 10.07 -29.12 5.84
CA GLY A 94 11.05 -28.92 6.92
C GLY A 94 12.48 -29.27 6.54
N ARG A 95 12.79 -29.35 5.24
CA ARG A 95 14.14 -29.63 4.72
C ARG A 95 15.02 -28.38 4.70
N GLU A 96 14.42 -27.21 4.65
CA GLU A 96 15.09 -25.91 4.80
C GLU A 96 14.49 -25.15 5.99
N ALA A 97 15.32 -24.40 6.71
CA ALA A 97 14.85 -23.52 7.78
C ALA A 97 14.14 -22.29 7.20
N LEU A 98 13.13 -21.77 7.92
CA LEU A 98 12.47 -20.53 7.53
C LEU A 98 13.48 -19.38 7.43
N PRO A 99 13.42 -18.56 6.35
CA PRO A 99 14.27 -17.39 6.25
C PRO A 99 13.95 -16.41 7.39
N GLN A 100 14.97 -15.68 7.83
CA GLN A 100 14.78 -14.57 8.74
C GLN A 100 14.37 -13.32 7.97
N ARG A 101 13.52 -12.51 8.60
CA ARG A 101 13.22 -11.16 8.12
C ARG A 101 14.48 -10.30 8.25
N CYS A 102 14.80 -9.57 7.20
CA CYS A 102 15.81 -8.52 7.19
C CYS A 102 15.15 -7.25 6.66
N ASP A 103 15.40 -6.11 7.31
CA ASP A 103 15.01 -4.83 6.74
C ASP A 103 15.92 -4.54 5.53
N PRO A 104 15.36 -4.26 4.34
CA PRO A 104 16.15 -4.04 3.16
C PRO A 104 16.78 -2.65 3.13
N GLU A 105 17.93 -2.54 2.47
CA GLU A 105 18.46 -1.24 2.06
C GLU A 105 17.69 -0.75 0.82
N LEU A 106 16.92 0.33 0.97
CA LEU A 106 16.16 0.90 -0.13
C LEU A 106 17.10 1.49 -1.19
N THR A 107 16.83 1.17 -2.46
CA THR A 107 17.47 1.87 -3.59
C THR A 107 17.14 3.36 -3.56
N THR A 108 17.95 4.19 -4.22
CA THR A 108 17.73 5.65 -4.30
C THR A 108 16.30 6.02 -4.70
N LYS A 109 15.73 5.29 -5.65
CA LYS A 109 14.35 5.51 -6.10
C LYS A 109 13.33 5.28 -4.97
N TRP A 110 13.46 4.16 -4.25
CA TRP A 110 12.51 3.83 -3.18
C TRP A 110 12.70 4.73 -1.96
N SER A 111 13.94 5.06 -1.60
CA SER A 111 14.22 5.98 -0.50
C SER A 111 13.72 7.40 -0.80
N SER A 112 13.88 7.91 -2.02
CA SER A 112 13.33 9.22 -2.41
C SER A 112 11.80 9.24 -2.37
N LEU A 113 11.12 8.17 -2.82
CA LEU A 113 9.66 8.06 -2.69
C LEU A 113 9.22 7.99 -1.23
N ALA A 114 9.90 7.19 -0.41
CA ALA A 114 9.61 7.06 1.02
C ALA A 114 9.78 8.40 1.74
N GLU A 115 10.89 9.10 1.51
CA GLU A 115 11.13 10.42 2.10
C GLU A 115 10.08 11.43 1.66
N PHE A 116 9.75 11.45 0.36
CA PHE A 116 8.77 12.35 -0.21
C PHE A 116 7.38 12.19 0.43
N PHE A 117 6.83 10.98 0.39
CA PHE A 117 5.52 10.72 0.98
C PHE A 117 5.55 10.80 2.52
N GLY A 118 6.70 10.57 3.16
CA GLY A 118 6.85 10.68 4.61
C GLY A 118 6.78 12.13 5.12
N LYS A 119 7.19 13.11 4.29
CA LYS A 119 7.24 14.53 4.63
C LYS A 119 5.96 15.30 4.28
N HIS A 120 5.13 14.77 3.39
CA HIS A 120 3.98 15.49 2.85
C HIS A 120 2.65 14.79 3.12
N GLY A 121 1.65 15.58 3.47
CA GLY A 121 0.26 15.14 3.51
C GLY A 121 -0.36 15.11 2.10
N VAL A 122 -1.50 14.45 1.95
CA VAL A 122 -2.15 14.32 0.63
C VAL A 122 -2.48 15.66 -0.04
N ASP A 123 -2.98 16.63 0.72
CA ASP A 123 -3.38 17.92 0.16
C ASP A 123 -2.14 18.72 -0.33
N GLU A 124 -1.01 18.61 0.37
CA GLU A 124 0.27 19.18 -0.08
C GLU A 124 0.77 18.51 -1.36
N LEU A 125 0.70 17.17 -1.43
CA LEU A 125 1.08 16.40 -2.62
C LEU A 125 0.26 16.81 -3.85
N LEU A 126 -1.04 17.08 -3.67
CA LEU A 126 -1.92 17.54 -4.75
C LEU A 126 -1.65 19.00 -5.17
N ALA A 127 -1.26 19.85 -4.23
CA ALA A 127 -0.94 21.25 -4.49
C ALA A 127 0.45 21.47 -5.12
N MET A 128 1.38 20.53 -4.95
CA MET A 128 2.79 20.67 -5.30
C MET A 128 3.06 20.99 -6.78
N ASP A 129 3.92 21.97 -7.04
CA ASP A 129 4.28 22.47 -8.37
C ASP A 129 5.77 22.34 -8.72
N HIS A 130 6.58 21.82 -7.80
CA HIS A 130 8.02 21.59 -7.95
C HIS A 130 8.41 20.15 -7.63
N ALA A 131 9.59 19.72 -8.10
CA ALA A 131 10.12 18.41 -7.79
C ALA A 131 10.99 18.45 -6.52
N PRO A 132 10.79 17.53 -5.55
CA PRO A 132 11.69 17.36 -4.43
C PRO A 132 12.99 16.68 -4.87
N ASN A 133 14.04 16.77 -4.06
CA ASN A 133 15.32 16.12 -4.34
C ASN A 133 15.14 14.60 -4.52
N GLY A 134 15.72 14.05 -5.60
CA GLY A 134 15.70 12.61 -5.89
C GLY A 134 14.49 12.10 -6.68
N LEU A 135 13.48 12.94 -6.95
CA LEU A 135 12.41 12.64 -7.90
C LEU A 135 12.45 13.65 -9.05
N ASN A 136 12.12 13.21 -10.26
CA ASN A 136 12.00 14.14 -11.39
C ASN A 136 10.58 14.71 -11.51
N LEU A 137 10.43 15.82 -12.24
CA LEU A 137 9.13 16.49 -12.43
C LEU A 137 8.09 15.57 -13.09
N GLU A 138 8.49 14.68 -14.00
CA GLU A 138 7.58 13.76 -14.68
C GLU A 138 6.95 12.75 -13.71
N GLU A 139 7.73 12.24 -12.76
CA GLU A 139 7.25 11.36 -11.69
C GLU A 139 6.25 12.07 -10.78
N ILE A 140 6.51 13.32 -10.43
CA ILE A 140 5.60 14.13 -9.62
C ILE A 140 4.28 14.38 -10.36
N VAL A 141 4.34 14.77 -11.64
CA VAL A 141 3.15 14.95 -12.49
C VAL A 141 2.35 13.65 -12.58
N ARG A 142 3.03 12.51 -12.74
CA ARG A 142 2.39 11.19 -12.78
C ARG A 142 1.73 10.84 -11.44
N ILE A 143 2.40 11.06 -10.33
CA ILE A 143 1.85 10.81 -8.99
C ILE A 143 0.61 11.67 -8.77
N LYS A 144 0.69 12.97 -9.04
CA LYS A 144 -0.46 13.89 -8.92
C LYS A 144 -1.65 13.43 -9.73
N LYS A 145 -1.42 13.02 -10.99
CA LYS A 145 -2.47 12.49 -11.86
C LYS A 145 -3.10 11.21 -11.32
N ILE A 146 -2.33 10.35 -10.63
CA ILE A 146 -2.88 9.16 -9.98
C ILE A 146 -3.71 9.57 -8.76
N LEU A 147 -3.17 10.43 -7.89
CA LEU A 147 -3.86 10.86 -6.67
C LEU A 147 -5.17 11.60 -6.97
N SER A 148 -5.23 12.38 -8.05
CA SER A 148 -6.46 13.08 -8.46
C SER A 148 -7.58 12.16 -8.95
N THR A 149 -7.30 10.88 -9.19
CA THR A 149 -8.31 9.87 -9.56
C THR A 149 -8.86 9.10 -8.36
N LYS A 150 -8.32 9.33 -7.16
CA LYS A 150 -8.74 8.63 -5.93
C LYS A 150 -9.87 9.37 -5.26
N ALA A 151 -10.64 8.65 -4.46
CA ALA A 151 -11.71 9.24 -3.67
C ALA A 151 -11.13 10.18 -2.59
N PRO A 152 -11.43 11.49 -2.63
CA PRO A 152 -10.79 12.46 -1.74
C PRO A 152 -11.01 12.19 -0.25
N ILE A 153 -12.22 11.75 0.13
CA ILE A 153 -12.54 11.42 1.53
C ILE A 153 -11.71 10.22 2.00
N ALA A 154 -11.69 9.13 1.22
CA ALA A 154 -10.92 7.95 1.55
C ALA A 154 -9.41 8.23 1.62
N LEU A 155 -8.88 9.01 0.67
CA LEU A 155 -7.47 9.34 0.60
C LEU A 155 -7.01 10.16 1.81
N ARG A 156 -7.78 11.18 2.23
CA ARG A 156 -7.49 11.97 3.43
C ARG A 156 -7.61 11.17 4.73
N LEU A 157 -8.59 10.27 4.81
CA LEU A 157 -8.73 9.39 5.98
C LEU A 157 -7.56 8.39 6.08
N ALA A 158 -7.14 7.81 4.96
CA ALA A 158 -5.96 6.95 4.91
C ALA A 158 -4.69 7.70 5.34
N ASP A 159 -4.46 8.90 4.79
CA ASP A 159 -3.30 9.75 5.13
C ASP A 159 -3.25 10.04 6.64
N ARG A 160 -4.39 10.45 7.22
CA ARG A 160 -4.53 10.68 8.66
C ARG A 160 -4.25 9.43 9.49
N LEU A 161 -4.86 8.29 9.14
CA LEU A 161 -4.69 7.03 9.88
C LEU A 161 -3.22 6.61 9.90
N ILE A 162 -2.54 6.73 8.76
CA ILE A 162 -1.11 6.43 8.63
C ILE A 162 -0.27 7.40 9.49
N ASP A 163 -0.60 8.70 9.50
CA ASP A 163 0.10 9.71 10.30
C ASP A 163 -0.07 9.49 11.80
N GLU A 164 -1.26 9.11 12.24
CA GLU A 164 -1.55 8.90 13.65
C GLU A 164 -0.89 7.64 14.21
N ALA A 165 -0.74 6.59 13.41
CA ALA A 165 -0.08 5.32 13.76
C ALA A 165 -0.53 4.73 15.12
N LYS A 166 -1.83 4.84 15.45
CA LYS A 166 -2.42 4.41 16.73
C LYS A 166 -2.78 2.92 16.80
N GLY A 167 -2.43 2.14 15.78
CA GLY A 167 -2.70 0.71 15.70
C GLY A 167 -4.07 0.37 15.08
N PRO A 168 -4.30 -0.90 14.67
CA PRO A 168 -5.43 -1.27 13.78
C PRO A 168 -6.82 -0.86 14.26
N SER A 169 -7.05 -0.73 15.57
CA SER A 169 -8.36 -0.31 16.09
C SER A 169 -8.72 1.15 15.75
N SER A 170 -7.75 2.00 15.41
CA SER A 170 -8.01 3.39 15.01
C SER A 170 -8.81 3.47 13.71
N GLU A 171 -8.69 2.48 12.83
CA GLU A 171 -9.40 2.41 11.55
C GLU A 171 -10.93 2.36 11.77
N LEU A 172 -11.39 1.76 12.87
CA LEU A 172 -12.81 1.64 13.19
C LEU A 172 -13.49 3.02 13.39
N ALA A 173 -12.75 4.01 13.85
CA ALA A 173 -13.27 5.35 14.17
C ALA A 173 -13.78 6.11 12.93
N HIS A 174 -13.41 5.66 11.72
CA HIS A 174 -13.74 6.36 10.48
C HIS A 174 -14.54 5.49 9.50
N LEU A 175 -14.96 4.29 9.89
CA LEU A 175 -15.74 3.40 9.02
C LEU A 175 -17.07 4.03 8.62
N GLN A 176 -17.81 4.58 9.60
CA GLN A 176 -19.08 5.24 9.30
C GLN A 176 -18.89 6.41 8.34
N THR A 177 -17.85 7.23 8.55
CA THR A 177 -17.54 8.38 7.67
C THR A 177 -17.27 7.95 6.24
N VAL A 178 -16.40 6.94 6.03
CA VAL A 178 -16.03 6.53 4.67
C VAL A 178 -17.17 5.80 3.97
N PHE A 179 -17.83 4.85 4.63
CA PHE A 179 -18.89 4.04 4.01
C PHE A 179 -20.20 4.81 3.80
N SER A 180 -20.40 5.94 4.49
CA SER A 180 -21.55 6.83 4.24
C SER A 180 -21.29 7.84 3.12
N SER A 181 -20.07 7.92 2.57
CA SER A 181 -19.75 8.86 1.50
C SER A 181 -20.37 8.45 0.16
N LYS A 182 -20.69 9.43 -0.70
CA LYS A 182 -21.15 9.13 -2.06
C LYS A 182 -20.07 8.46 -2.89
N ASP A 183 -18.82 8.82 -2.64
CA ASP A 183 -17.66 8.23 -3.31
C ASP A 183 -17.53 6.73 -3.01
N ALA A 184 -17.76 6.28 -1.77
CA ALA A 184 -17.79 4.85 -1.43
C ALA A 184 -18.91 4.11 -2.16
N MET A 185 -20.12 4.65 -2.15
CA MET A 185 -21.25 4.06 -2.89
C MET A 185 -20.95 3.97 -4.39
N LEU A 186 -20.46 5.05 -5.00
CA LEU A 186 -20.13 5.12 -6.42
C LEU A 186 -19.03 4.12 -6.79
N GLY A 187 -17.94 4.09 -6.04
CA GLY A 187 -16.79 3.22 -6.30
C GLY A 187 -17.13 1.74 -6.15
N LEU A 188 -17.83 1.36 -5.08
CA LEU A 188 -18.22 -0.02 -4.81
C LEU A 188 -19.29 -0.55 -5.78
N THR A 189 -20.15 0.32 -6.32
CA THR A 189 -21.17 -0.07 -7.31
C THR A 189 -20.66 -0.03 -8.76
N SER A 190 -19.49 0.55 -9.00
CA SER A 190 -18.91 0.74 -10.34
C SER A 190 -17.64 -0.07 -10.57
N ILE A 191 -17.48 -1.20 -9.87
CA ILE A 191 -16.28 -2.05 -9.96
C ILE A 191 -15.99 -2.42 -11.42
N GLY A 192 -14.74 -2.19 -11.84
CA GLY A 192 -14.28 -2.43 -13.21
C GLY A 192 -14.55 -1.28 -14.20
N LYS A 193 -15.16 -0.19 -13.75
CA LYS A 193 -15.40 1.02 -14.56
C LYS A 193 -14.62 2.21 -14.00
N LYS A 194 -14.28 3.15 -14.88
CA LYS A 194 -13.70 4.42 -14.47
C LYS A 194 -14.80 5.30 -13.85
N VAL A 195 -14.51 5.86 -12.68
CA VAL A 195 -15.40 6.77 -11.96
C VAL A 195 -14.69 8.09 -11.68
N GLU A 196 -15.48 9.16 -11.53
CA GLU A 196 -15.01 10.45 -11.07
C GLU A 196 -15.59 10.70 -9.68
N PHE A 197 -14.70 10.88 -8.70
CA PHE A 197 -15.08 11.10 -7.32
C PHE A 197 -15.29 12.59 -7.05
N SER A 198 -16.29 12.86 -6.22
CA SER A 198 -16.77 14.22 -5.97
C SER A 198 -16.23 14.81 -4.67
N GLY A 199 -15.79 13.96 -3.73
CA GLY A 199 -15.31 14.39 -2.41
C GLY A 199 -16.41 14.91 -1.47
N VAL A 200 -17.69 14.63 -1.78
CA VAL A 200 -18.88 14.98 -0.98
C VAL A 200 -19.70 13.78 -0.54
#